data_AF-A0A7S3K8J6-F1
#
_entry.id   AF-A0A7S3K8J6-F1
#
_cell.length_a   1.000
_cell.length_b   1.000
_cell.length_c   1.000
_cell.angle_alpha   90.00
_cell.angle_beta   90.00
_cell.angle_gamma   90.00
#
_symmetry.space_group_name_H-M   'P 1'
#
loop_
_entity.id
_entity.type
_entity.pdbx_description
1 polymer ?
#
loop_
_entity_poly.entity_id
_entity_poly.type
_entity_poly.pdbx_seq_one_letter_code
_entity_poly.pdbx_strand_id
1 'polypeptide(L)'
;MPFRGDTLFMLGNEGTGLNQNQIDVCDQFVYIGQYTGKTASLNVACAGSIILHSFAVWANFQEHTRVGYKYEEDQVDGNSHSNIRSVLNHDADQVREERQRLKEMNDKAMDDGAAVEGIGDIFGE
;
A
#
# COMPACT_ATOMS: atom_id res chain seq x y z
N MET A 1 19.61 9.02 4.26
CA MET A 1 18.22 8.52 4.42
C MET A 1 17.56 9.28 5.56
N PRO A 2 16.26 9.63 5.47
CA PRO A 2 15.61 10.60 6.35
C PRO A 2 15.05 10.01 7.66
N PHE A 3 15.67 8.97 8.23
CA PHE A 3 15.15 8.31 9.44
C PHE A 3 15.66 9.00 10.70
N ARG A 4 14.80 9.12 11.72
CA ARG A 4 15.10 9.86 12.97
C ARG A 4 14.83 9.05 14.25
N GLY A 5 14.21 7.89 14.13
CA GLY A 5 13.86 7.02 15.25
C GLY A 5 12.93 5.90 14.81
N ASP A 6 12.11 5.42 15.74
CA ASP A 6 11.06 4.44 15.47
C ASP A 6 10.15 4.95 14.34
N THR A 7 9.98 4.13 13.30
CA THR A 7 9.33 4.54 12.07
C THR A 7 8.30 3.50 11.64
N LEU A 8 7.08 3.95 11.34
CA LEU A 8 6.05 3.14 10.70
C LEU A 8 6.03 3.45 9.21
N PHE A 9 6.16 2.43 8.36
CA PHE A 9 6.08 2.60 6.91
C PHE A 9 4.67 2.28 6.39
N MET A 10 4.05 3.24 5.73
CA MET A 10 2.80 3.05 5.00
C MET A 10 3.09 2.95 3.49
N LEU A 11 2.75 1.80 2.90
CA LEU A 11 2.90 1.56 1.46
C LEU A 11 1.56 1.76 0.76
N GLY A 12 1.61 2.41 -0.41
CA GLY A 12 0.44 2.58 -1.26
C GLY A 12 0.02 1.28 -1.96
N ASN A 13 -1.19 1.28 -2.48
CA ASN A 13 -1.69 0.17 -3.28
C ASN A 13 -1.06 0.19 -4.69
N GLU A 14 -0.92 -0.97 -5.33
CA GLU A 14 -0.34 -1.08 -6.67
C GLU A 14 -1.21 -0.29 -7.68
N GLY A 15 -0.56 0.50 -8.54
CA GLY A 15 -1.21 1.32 -9.57
C GLY A 15 -1.85 2.62 -9.06
N THR A 16 -2.52 2.60 -7.90
CA THR A 16 -3.23 3.79 -7.37
C THR A 16 -2.43 4.59 -6.34
N GLY A 17 -1.41 3.98 -5.73
CA GLY A 17 -0.63 4.61 -4.66
C GLY A 17 -1.41 4.77 -3.35
N LEU A 18 -1.01 5.76 -2.54
CA LEU A 18 -1.70 6.16 -1.32
C LEU A 18 -2.90 7.06 -1.67
N ASN A 19 -4.00 6.91 -0.93
CA ASN A 19 -5.13 7.83 -1.05
C ASN A 19 -4.90 9.12 -0.23
N GLN A 20 -5.76 10.13 -0.42
CA GLN A 20 -5.58 11.42 0.24
C GLN A 20 -5.58 11.32 1.77
N ASN A 21 -6.51 10.55 2.36
CA ASN A 21 -6.56 10.37 3.82
C ASN A 21 -5.28 9.73 4.37
N GLN A 22 -4.68 8.79 3.63
CA GLN A 22 -3.41 8.16 3.99
C GLN A 22 -2.24 9.14 3.86
N ILE A 23 -2.25 10.00 2.85
CA ILE A 23 -1.26 11.06 2.68
C ILE A 23 -1.36 12.05 3.85
N ASP A 24 -2.58 12.44 4.24
CA ASP A 24 -2.82 13.46 5.26
C ASP A 24 -2.36 13.05 6.66
N VAL A 25 -2.32 11.74 6.96
CA VAL A 25 -1.83 11.22 8.25
C VAL A 25 -0.32 10.97 8.28
N CYS A 26 0.34 10.98 7.13
CA CYS A 26 1.79 10.79 7.05
C CYS A 26 2.53 12.08 7.39
N ASP A 27 3.52 11.98 8.26
CA ASP A 27 4.39 13.09 8.65
C ASP A 27 5.54 13.33 7.64
N GLN A 28 6.00 12.26 6.97
CA GLN A 28 7.07 12.31 5.98
C GLN A 28 6.83 11.39 4.80
N PHE A 29 7.37 11.76 3.63
CA PHE A 29 7.38 10.94 2.42
C PHE A 29 8.80 10.59 2.01
N VAL A 30 9.02 9.32 1.66
CA VAL A 30 10.30 8.80 1.19
C VAL A 30 10.13 8.27 -0.23
N TYR A 31 11.10 8.58 -1.08
CA TYR A 31 11.08 8.20 -2.49
C TYR A 31 12.29 7.34 -2.82
N ILE A 32 12.09 6.32 -3.66
CA ILE A 32 13.16 5.55 -4.27
C ILE A 32 13.49 6.23 -5.60
N GLY A 33 14.76 6.60 -5.78
CA GLY A 33 15.22 7.21 -7.03
C GLY A 33 14.96 6.29 -8.22
N GLN A 34 14.31 6.81 -9.26
CA GLN A 34 14.10 6.12 -10.53
C GLN A 34 14.92 6.83 -11.62
N TYR A 35 15.62 6.05 -12.44
CA TYR A 35 16.56 6.57 -13.44
C TYR A 35 16.07 6.35 -14.88
N THR A 36 14.82 5.93 -15.04
CA THR A 36 14.20 5.71 -16.36
C THR A 36 12.78 6.26 -16.34
N GLY A 37 12.31 6.82 -17.46
CA GLY A 37 10.91 7.23 -17.64
C GLY A 37 9.99 6.13 -18.16
N LYS A 38 10.43 4.86 -18.20
CA LYS A 38 9.64 3.74 -18.76
C LYS A 38 8.56 3.24 -17.80
N THR A 39 8.69 3.52 -16.52
CA THR A 39 7.71 3.21 -15.48
C THR A 39 7.57 4.42 -14.58
N ALA A 40 6.38 4.59 -14.00
CA ALA A 40 6.12 5.61 -13.00
C ALA A 40 6.48 5.13 -11.58
N SER A 41 6.54 3.81 -11.37
CA SER A 41 6.73 3.22 -10.04
C SER A 41 7.45 1.87 -10.11
N LEU A 42 7.96 1.46 -8.96
CA LEU A 42 8.38 0.08 -8.71
C LEU A 42 7.19 -0.71 -8.16
N ASN A 43 7.25 -2.03 -8.34
CA ASN A 43 6.36 -2.93 -7.62
C ASN A 43 6.38 -2.63 -6.11
N VAL A 44 5.21 -2.65 -5.47
CA VAL A 44 5.06 -2.25 -4.06
C VAL A 44 5.92 -3.09 -3.12
N ALA A 45 6.04 -4.41 -3.34
CA ALA A 45 6.87 -5.28 -2.50
C ALA A 45 8.37 -5.02 -2.68
N CYS A 46 8.79 -4.73 -3.92
CA CYS A 46 10.17 -4.31 -4.19
C CYS A 46 10.48 -2.97 -3.51
N ALA A 47 9.56 -2.00 -3.59
CA ALA A 47 9.72 -0.71 -2.93
C ALA A 47 9.82 -0.86 -1.41
N GLY A 48 8.92 -1.65 -0.81
CA GLY A 48 8.95 -1.97 0.62
C GLY A 48 10.26 -2.61 1.05
N SER A 49 10.75 -3.60 0.30
CA SER A 49 12.02 -4.30 0.60
C SER A 49 13.22 -3.35 0.60
N ILE A 50 13.30 -2.43 -0.37
CA ILE A 50 14.39 -1.45 -0.46
C ILE A 50 14.38 -0.50 0.75
N ILE A 51 13.20 0.00 1.11
CA ILE A 51 13.06 0.95 2.23
C ILE A 51 13.37 0.25 3.56
N LEU A 52 12.81 -0.93 3.80
CA LEU A 52 13.06 -1.70 5.02
C LEU A 52 14.53 -2.09 5.16
N HIS A 53 15.17 -2.54 4.09
CA HIS A 53 16.60 -2.83 4.10
C HIS A 53 17.41 -1.57 4.42
N SER A 54 17.08 -0.44 3.78
CA SER A 54 17.79 0.81 4.07
C SER A 54 17.58 1.30 5.51
N PHE A 55 16.39 1.10 6.07
CA PHE A 55 16.11 1.42 7.47
C PHE A 55 16.95 0.54 8.39
N ALA A 56 17.00 -0.77 8.15
CA ALA A 56 17.81 -1.71 8.92
C ALA A 56 19.30 -1.34 8.91
N VAL A 57 19.83 -0.94 7.75
CA VAL A 57 21.23 -0.46 7.63
C VAL A 57 21.44 0.82 8.45
N TRP A 58 20.53 1.80 8.34
CA TRP A 58 20.64 3.05 9.10
C TRP A 58 20.53 2.83 10.61
N ALA A 59 19.60 1.97 11.03
CA ALA A 59 19.38 1.60 12.44
C ALA A 59 20.44 0.61 12.97
N ASN A 60 21.39 0.20 12.14
CA ASN A 60 22.45 -0.75 12.46
C ASN A 60 21.90 -2.05 13.06
N PHE A 61 20.86 -2.61 12.43
CA PHE A 61 20.32 -3.91 12.82
C PHE A 61 21.35 -5.01 12.60
N GLN A 62 21.42 -5.94 13.55
CA GLN A 62 22.33 -7.07 13.46
C GLN A 62 21.89 -8.02 12.34
N GLU A 63 22.79 -8.29 11.40
CA GLU A 63 22.55 -9.29 10.36
C GLU A 63 22.53 -10.70 10.98
N HIS A 64 21.62 -11.54 10.51
CA HIS A 64 21.50 -12.92 10.98
C HIS A 64 22.67 -13.79 10.47
N THR A 65 22.94 -14.90 11.15
CA THR A 65 23.99 -15.84 10.75
C THR A 65 23.76 -16.36 9.33
N ARG A 66 24.83 -16.38 8.52
CA ARG A 66 24.83 -16.88 7.14
C ARG A 66 25.58 -18.19 7.01
N VAL A 67 24.98 -19.13 6.28
CA VAL A 67 25.61 -20.41 5.89
C VAL A 67 25.64 -20.47 4.37
N GLY A 68 26.84 -20.28 3.80
CA GLY A 68 27.03 -20.16 2.36
C GLY A 68 26.29 -18.95 1.77
N TYR A 69 25.29 -19.21 0.92
CA TYR A 69 24.49 -18.18 0.24
C TYR A 69 23.11 -17.95 0.86
N LYS A 70 22.82 -18.52 2.04
CA LYS A 70 21.53 -18.41 2.75
C LYS A 70 21.74 -17.99 4.21
N TYR A 71 20.66 -17.57 4.86
CA TYR A 71 20.63 -17.32 6.30
C TYR A 71 20.19 -18.58 7.06
N GLU A 72 20.67 -18.74 8.28
CA GLU A 72 20.16 -19.76 9.21
C GLU A 72 18.70 -19.44 9.56
N GLU A 73 17.87 -20.49 9.64
CA GLU A 73 16.49 -20.38 10.10
C GLU A 73 16.47 -20.66 11.60
N ASP A 74 15.85 -19.77 12.38
CA ASP A 74 15.51 -20.08 13.76
C ASP A 74 14.54 -21.27 13.79
N GLN A 75 14.82 -22.24 14.65
CA GLN A 75 13.89 -23.34 14.92
C GLN A 75 12.70 -22.78 15.69
N VAL A 76 11.69 -22.32 14.96
CA VAL A 76 10.42 -21.92 15.56
C VAL A 76 9.64 -23.19 15.87
N ASP A 77 9.49 -23.53 17.15
CA ASP A 77 8.59 -24.59 17.58
C ASP A 77 7.22 -24.39 16.90
N GLY A 78 6.73 -25.43 16.23
CA GLY A 78 5.65 -25.39 15.22
C GLY A 78 4.29 -24.84 15.65
N ASN A 79 4.18 -24.30 16.85
CA ASN A 79 2.99 -23.64 17.39
C ASN A 79 2.95 -22.11 17.22
N SER A 80 4.00 -21.45 16.72
CA SER A 80 4.04 -19.97 16.68
C SER A 80 3.52 -19.35 15.38
N HIS A 81 3.34 -20.13 14.30
CA HIS A 81 2.86 -19.63 13.01
C HIS A 81 1.34 -19.37 12.96
N SER A 82 0.57 -19.77 13.98
CA SER A 82 -0.89 -19.63 14.01
C SER A 82 -1.38 -18.23 14.42
N ASN A 83 -0.56 -17.40 15.08
CA ASN A 83 -1.08 -16.20 15.74
C ASN A 83 -1.15 -14.94 14.85
N ILE A 84 -0.22 -14.70 13.92
CA ILE A 84 -0.25 -13.47 13.09
C ILE A 84 -1.39 -13.51 12.06
N ARG A 85 -1.69 -14.68 11.47
CA ARG A 85 -2.84 -14.84 10.57
C ARG A 85 -4.18 -14.72 11.29
N SER A 86 -4.27 -15.17 12.55
CA SER A 86 -5.53 -15.15 13.30
C SER A 86 -6.05 -13.74 13.62
N VAL A 87 -5.15 -12.77 13.79
CA VAL A 87 -5.51 -11.39 14.16
C VAL A 87 -5.99 -10.56 12.95
N LEU A 88 -5.68 -10.99 11.72
CA LEU A 88 -6.03 -10.29 10.47
C LEU A 88 -7.10 -10.99 9.62
N ASN A 89 -7.71 -12.07 10.12
CA ASN A 89 -8.80 -12.76 9.44
C ASN A 89 -10.11 -11.96 9.55
N HIS A 90 -10.24 -10.90 8.75
CA HIS A 90 -11.49 -10.77 8.00
C HIS A 90 -11.35 -11.70 6.80
N ASP A 91 -12.31 -12.59 6.56
CA ASP A 91 -12.31 -13.51 5.42
C ASP A 91 -11.92 -12.75 4.16
N ALA A 92 -10.76 -13.07 3.58
CA ALA A 92 -10.22 -12.36 2.43
C ALA A 92 -11.23 -12.36 1.25
N ASP A 93 -12.09 -13.38 1.20
CA ASP A 93 -13.19 -13.51 0.26
C ASP A 93 -14.32 -12.51 0.56
N GLN A 94 -14.70 -12.28 1.83
CA GLN A 94 -15.69 -11.26 2.21
C GLN A 94 -15.18 -9.85 1.87
N VAL A 95 -13.90 -9.56 2.15
CA VAL A 95 -13.27 -8.27 1.81
C VAL A 95 -13.16 -8.06 0.30
N ARG A 96 -13.08 -9.14 -0.48
CA ARG A 96 -13.06 -9.09 -1.94
C ARG A 96 -14.46 -8.87 -2.51
N GLU A 97 -15.46 -9.56 -1.99
CA GLU A 97 -16.87 -9.40 -2.37
C GLU A 97 -17.39 -8.00 -2.02
N GLU A 98 -17.09 -7.49 -0.83
CA GLU A 98 -17.49 -6.14 -0.41
C GLU A 98 -16.87 -5.07 -1.31
N ARG A 99 -15.58 -5.20 -1.66
CA ARG A 99 -14.92 -4.30 -2.62
C ARG A 99 -15.53 -4.36 -4.02
N GLN A 100 -15.95 -5.54 -4.49
CA GLN A 100 -16.67 -5.66 -5.76
C GLN A 100 -18.02 -4.97 -5.70
N ARG A 101 -18.80 -5.16 -4.63
CA ARG A 101 -20.10 -4.48 -4.45
C ARG A 101 -19.97 -2.97 -4.37
N LEU A 102 -18.99 -2.46 -3.63
CA LEU A 102 -18.72 -1.02 -3.54
C LEU A 102 -18.32 -0.44 -4.89
N LYS A 103 -17.51 -1.16 -5.68
CA LYS A 103 -17.14 -0.74 -7.03
C LYS A 103 -18.35 -0.72 -7.97
N GLU A 104 -19.19 -1.76 -7.95
CA GLU A 104 -20.42 -1.83 -8.76
C GLU A 104 -21.44 -0.74 -8.37
N MET A 105 -21.57 -0.44 -7.07
CA MET A 105 -22.42 0.66 -6.61
C MET A 105 -21.89 2.03 -7.04
N ASN A 106 -20.58 2.25 -6.97
CA ASN A 106 -19.96 3.50 -7.40
C ASN A 106 -20.07 3.67 -8.93
N ASP A 107 -19.89 2.60 -9.70
CA ASP A 107 -20.00 2.62 -11.15
C ASP A 107 -21.47 2.86 -11.59
N LYS A 108 -22.46 2.30 -10.88
CA LYS A 108 -23.89 2.61 -11.12
C LYS A 108 -24.28 4.02 -10.72
N ALA A 109 -23.76 4.54 -9.60
CA ALA A 109 -24.02 5.92 -9.18
C ALA A 109 -23.48 6.96 -10.16
N MET A 110 -22.42 6.64 -10.92
CA MET A 110 -21.91 7.48 -12.00
C MET A 110 -22.77 7.41 -13.28
N ASP A 111 -23.47 6.29 -13.51
CA ASP A 111 -24.39 6.12 -14.65
C ASP A 111 -25.75 6.79 -14.39
N ASP A 112 -26.28 6.66 -13.16
CA ASP A 112 -27.56 7.24 -12.73
C ASP A 112 -27.50 8.76 -12.49
N GLY A 113 -26.29 9.33 -12.34
CA GLY A 113 -26.06 10.77 -12.15
C GLY A 113 -26.18 11.64 -13.41
N ALA A 114 -26.48 11.06 -14.57
CA ALA A 114 -26.58 11.77 -15.85
C ALA A 114 -27.95 12.45 -16.12
N ALA A 115 -28.83 12.57 -15.12
CA ALA A 115 -30.13 13.21 -15.27
C ALA A 115 -30.40 14.28 -14.19
N VAL A 116 -29.74 15.44 -14.30
CA VAL A 116 -30.26 16.69 -13.73
C VAL A 116 -30.32 17.76 -14.82
N GLU A 117 -31.52 17.82 -15.39
CA GLU A 117 -32.20 18.93 -16.09
C GLU A 117 -31.36 20.09 -16.66
N GLY A 118 -31.24 20.11 -17.99
CA GLY A 118 -31.12 21.34 -18.74
C GLY A 118 -32.44 22.10 -18.70
N ILE A 119 -32.51 23.17 -17.91
CA ILE A 119 -33.55 24.18 -17.96
C ILE A 119 -33.02 25.38 -18.77
N GLY A 120 -33.63 25.59 -19.93
CA GLY A 120 -34.07 26.91 -20.41
C GLY A 120 -33.06 27.76 -21.16
N ASP A 121 -33.22 27.80 -22.49
CA ASP A 121 -33.12 29.05 -23.25
C ASP A 121 -33.78 30.20 -22.48
N ILE A 122 -33.12 31.35 -22.38
CA ILE A 122 -33.66 32.73 -22.38
C ILE A 122 -32.45 33.67 -22.33
N PHE A 123 -32.10 34.26 -23.48
CA PHE A 123 -31.94 35.70 -23.72
C PHE A 123 -31.40 35.90 -25.14
N GLY A 124 -32.31 36.23 -26.06
CA GLY A 124 -31.99 37.00 -27.25
C GLY A 124 -32.35 38.47 -27.00
N GLU A 125 -31.47 39.38 -27.37
CA GLU A 125 -31.67 40.40 -28.42
C GLU A 125 -30.31 41.00 -28.79
#